data_AF-A0A8S1YAR3-F1
#
_entry.id   AF-A0A8S1YAR3-F1
#
_cell.length_a   1.000
_cell.length_b   1.000
_cell.length_c   1.000
_cell.angle_alpha   90.00
_cell.angle_beta   90.00
_cell.angle_gamma   90.00
#
_symmetry.space_group_name_H-M   'P 1'
#
loop_
_entity.id
_entity.type
_entity.pdbx_description
1 polymer ?
#
loop_
_entity_poly.entity_id
_entity_poly.type
_entity_poly.pdbx_seq_one_letter_code
_entity_poly.pdbx_strand_id
1 'polypeptide(L)'
;MSESESEKQEAQMDYYKEALEKVMTERNDLKTKVLKYELLGGELAQLDDDEIMNQLEDRKKKSRRSAADIDRHFFCSFTNCKKAYGTEASLIQHQRLKHGQNNGMDAYFRI
;
A
#
# COMPACT_ATOMS: atom_id res chain seq x y z
N MET A 1 -3.12 45.56 -30.52
CA MET A 1 -3.21 44.43 -29.57
C MET A 1 -1.79 43.91 -29.43
N SER A 2 -1.18 44.08 -28.27
CA SER A 2 0.25 43.78 -28.08
C SER A 2 0.47 42.28 -27.99
N GLU A 3 1.57 41.78 -28.55
CA GLU A 3 1.97 40.35 -28.50
C GLU A 3 1.91 39.77 -27.07
N SER A 4 2.19 40.61 -26.06
CA SER A 4 2.13 40.27 -24.64
C SER A 4 0.74 39.94 -24.08
N GLU A 5 -0.34 40.34 -24.75
CA GLU A 5 -1.72 39.97 -24.35
C GLU A 5 -2.10 38.61 -24.94
N SER A 6 -1.61 38.31 -26.14
CA SER A 6 -1.81 37.02 -26.82
C SER A 6 -1.12 35.88 -26.06
N GLU A 7 0.14 36.11 -25.63
CA GLU A 7 0.91 35.13 -24.86
C GLU A 7 0.24 34.79 -23.51
N LYS A 8 -0.36 35.80 -22.85
CA LYS A 8 -1.10 35.60 -21.59
C LYS A 8 -2.37 34.78 -21.80
N GLN A 9 -3.06 35.02 -22.91
CA GLN A 9 -4.25 34.25 -23.28
C GLN A 9 -3.90 32.80 -23.61
N GLU A 10 -2.81 32.58 -24.32
CA GLU A 10 -2.33 31.23 -24.65
C GLU A 10 -1.93 30.44 -23.39
N ALA A 11 -1.16 31.05 -22.49
CA ALA A 11 -0.81 30.46 -21.20
C ALA A 11 -2.05 30.13 -20.35
N GLN A 12 -3.04 31.01 -20.35
CA GLN A 12 -4.31 30.79 -19.66
C GLN A 12 -5.09 29.63 -20.28
N MET A 13 -5.12 29.51 -21.60
CA MET A 13 -5.78 28.41 -22.30
C MET A 13 -5.09 27.07 -22.05
N ASP A 14 -3.76 27.03 -21.99
CA ASP A 14 -3.00 25.82 -21.69
C ASP A 14 -3.23 25.35 -20.26
N TYR A 15 -3.28 26.28 -19.30
CA TYR A 15 -3.68 25.98 -17.92
C TYR A 15 -5.06 25.30 -17.86
N TYR A 16 -6.04 25.82 -18.61
CA TYR A 16 -7.38 25.21 -18.63
C TYR A 16 -7.41 23.85 -19.33
N LYS A 17 -6.62 23.64 -20.39
CA LYS A 17 -6.51 22.33 -21.05
C LYS A 17 -5.92 21.28 -20.12
N GLU A 18 -4.84 21.61 -19.40
CA GLU A 18 -4.20 20.72 -18.44
C GLU A 18 -5.16 20.37 -17.29
N ALA A 19 -5.87 21.37 -16.75
CA ALA A 19 -6.88 21.16 -15.72
C ALA A 19 -8.02 20.25 -16.22
N LEU A 20 -8.47 20.43 -17.46
CA LEU A 20 -9.50 19.60 -18.07
C LEU A 20 -9.02 18.15 -18.26
N GLU A 21 -7.78 17.96 -18.73
CA GLU A 21 -7.18 16.64 -18.90
C GLU A 21 -7.10 15.90 -17.57
N LYS A 22 -6.66 16.58 -16.50
CA LYS A 22 -6.62 16.00 -15.15
C LYS A 22 -8.01 15.54 -14.70
N VAL A 23 -9.03 16.38 -14.81
CA VAL A 23 -10.41 16.00 -14.45
C VAL A 23 -10.91 14.82 -15.29
N MET A 24 -10.55 14.78 -16.57
CA MET A 24 -10.92 13.68 -17.47
C MET A 24 -10.24 12.36 -17.10
N THR A 25 -8.97 12.40 -16.67
CA THR A 25 -8.27 11.21 -16.17
C THR A 25 -8.91 10.69 -14.88
N GLU A 26 -9.17 11.57 -13.91
CA GLU A 26 -9.86 11.21 -12.67
C GLU A 26 -11.24 10.61 -12.93
N ARG A 27 -12.00 11.17 -13.86
CA ARG A 27 -13.30 10.64 -14.31
C ARG A 27 -13.15 9.23 -14.91
N ASN A 28 -12.14 8.98 -15.73
CA ASN A 28 -11.92 7.67 -16.34
C ASN A 28 -11.51 6.61 -15.31
N ASP A 29 -10.68 7.00 -14.34
CA ASP A 29 -10.31 6.14 -13.21
C ASP A 29 -11.52 5.78 -12.35
N LEU A 30 -12.36 6.77 -12.05
CA LEU A 30 -13.61 6.56 -11.33
C LEU A 30 -14.56 5.66 -12.10
N LYS A 31 -14.72 5.88 -13.42
CA LYS A 31 -15.54 5.02 -14.28
C LYS A 31 -15.07 3.56 -14.24
N THR A 32 -13.76 3.34 -14.27
CA THR A 32 -13.17 2.00 -14.19
C THR A 32 -13.41 1.36 -12.81
N LYS A 33 -13.28 2.14 -11.72
CA LYS A 33 -13.59 1.67 -10.37
C LYS A 33 -15.08 1.33 -10.20
N VAL A 34 -15.99 2.15 -10.73
CA VAL A 34 -17.44 1.89 -10.71
C VAL A 34 -17.74 0.58 -11.43
N LEU A 35 -17.24 0.41 -12.67
CA LEU A 35 -17.42 -0.83 -13.42
C LEU A 35 -16.91 -2.05 -12.65
N LYS A 36 -15.73 -1.95 -12.02
CA LYS A 36 -15.19 -3.02 -11.17
C LYS A 36 -16.11 -3.36 -10.00
N TYR A 37 -16.67 -2.36 -9.32
CA TYR A 37 -17.56 -2.58 -8.18
C TYR A 37 -18.95 -3.07 -8.59
N GLU A 38 -19.46 -2.67 -9.77
CA GLU A 38 -20.70 -3.22 -10.33
C GLU A 38 -20.53 -4.70 -10.69
N LEU A 39 -19.40 -5.07 -11.31
CA LEU A 39 -19.08 -6.47 -11.59
C LEU A 39 -18.92 -7.29 -10.30
N LEU A 40 -18.14 -6.80 -9.33
CA LEU A 40 -18.01 -7.44 -8.02
C LEU A 40 -19.35 -7.51 -7.27
N GLY A 41 -20.18 -6.48 -7.36
CA GLY A 41 -21.52 -6.45 -6.77
C GLY A 41 -22.45 -7.47 -7.41
N GLY A 42 -22.34 -7.69 -8.72
CA GLY A 42 -23.06 -8.74 -9.45
C GLY A 42 -22.57 -10.15 -9.13
N GLU A 43 -21.26 -10.33 -8.89
CA GLU A 43 -20.70 -11.59 -8.38
C GLU A 43 -21.14 -11.84 -6.93
N LEU A 44 -21.04 -10.83 -6.05
CA LEU A 44 -21.50 -10.90 -4.66
C LEU A 44 -23.01 -11.15 -4.55
N ALA A 45 -23.83 -10.58 -5.45
CA ALA A 45 -25.27 -10.81 -5.46
C ALA A 45 -25.66 -12.26 -5.80
N GLN A 46 -24.73 -13.05 -6.37
CA GLN A 46 -24.93 -14.48 -6.64
C GLN A 46 -24.42 -15.37 -5.50
N LEU A 47 -23.65 -14.82 -4.55
CA LEU A 47 -23.20 -15.53 -3.37
C LEU A 47 -24.28 -15.41 -2.29
N ASP A 48 -24.54 -16.51 -1.58
CA ASP A 48 -25.40 -16.45 -0.41
C ASP A 48 -24.72 -15.71 0.75
N ASP A 49 -25.52 -15.24 1.71
CA ASP A 49 -25.03 -14.43 2.83
C ASP A 49 -23.93 -15.17 3.64
N ASP A 50 -23.98 -16.51 3.70
CA ASP A 50 -22.99 -17.34 4.37
C ASP A 50 -21.65 -17.36 3.63
N GLU A 51 -21.66 -17.43 2.29
CA GLU A 51 -20.46 -17.39 1.46
C GLU A 51 -19.80 -16.00 1.45
N ILE A 52 -20.59 -14.93 1.43
CA ILE A 52 -20.09 -13.54 1.57
C ILE A 52 -19.37 -13.38 2.92
N MET A 53 -20.00 -13.83 4.02
CA MET A 53 -19.42 -13.73 5.35
C MET A 53 -18.15 -14.56 5.49
N ASN A 54 -18.10 -15.78 4.96
CA ASN A 54 -16.89 -16.60 4.94
C ASN A 54 -15.73 -15.91 4.20
N GLN A 55 -15.96 -15.32 3.03
CA GLN A 55 -14.92 -14.60 2.30
C GLN A 55 -14.41 -13.35 3.03
N LEU A 56 -15.28 -12.63 3.74
CA LEU A 56 -14.89 -11.50 4.58
C LEU A 56 -14.10 -11.95 5.81
N GLU A 57 -14.46 -13.08 6.40
CA GLU A 57 -13.73 -13.69 7.52
C GLU A 57 -12.36 -14.21 7.10
N ASP A 58 -12.24 -14.85 5.93
CA ASP A 58 -10.97 -15.34 5.39
C ASP A 58 -9.99 -14.19 5.12
N ARG A 59 -10.50 -13.03 4.65
CA ARG A 59 -9.69 -11.82 4.48
C ARG A 59 -9.24 -11.23 5.82
N LYS A 60 -10.07 -11.31 6.87
CA LYS A 60 -9.75 -10.83 8.22
C LYS A 60 -8.79 -11.77 8.95
N LYS A 61 -8.88 -13.08 8.72
CA LYS A 61 -8.03 -14.11 9.32
C LYS A 61 -6.87 -14.42 8.37
N LYS A 62 -5.87 -13.53 8.28
CA LYS A 62 -4.53 -14.01 7.90
C LYS A 62 -4.09 -15.02 8.96
N SER A 63 -4.27 -16.31 8.65
CA SER A 63 -3.90 -17.40 9.55
C SER A 63 -2.45 -17.21 9.99
N ARG A 64 -2.22 -17.17 11.31
CA ARG A 64 -0.88 -17.09 11.85
C ARG A 64 -0.20 -18.42 11.53
N ARG A 65 0.83 -18.40 10.69
CA ARG A 65 1.71 -19.55 10.47
C ARG A 65 2.30 -20.02 11.80
N SER A 66 2.46 -21.33 11.98
CA SER A 66 3.11 -21.86 13.17
C SER A 66 4.59 -21.43 13.21
N ALA A 67 5.21 -21.47 14.38
CA ALA A 67 6.62 -21.09 14.52
C ALA A 67 7.58 -21.97 13.70
N ALA A 68 7.14 -23.19 13.34
CA ALA A 68 7.87 -24.15 12.53
C ALA A 68 7.77 -23.85 11.03
N ASP A 69 6.64 -23.29 10.58
CA ASP A 69 6.36 -23.00 9.16
C ASP A 69 6.91 -21.64 8.70
N ILE A 70 7.59 -20.92 9.59
CA ILE A 70 8.22 -19.64 9.26
C ILE A 70 9.63 -19.93 8.77
N ASP A 71 9.82 -19.78 7.47
CA ASP A 71 11.13 -19.77 6.85
C ASP A 71 11.99 -18.62 7.38
N ARG A 72 13.12 -18.93 8.01
CA ARG A 72 14.00 -17.96 8.68
C ARG A 72 15.24 -17.67 7.86
N HIS A 73 15.09 -16.86 6.82
CA HIS A 73 16.19 -16.48 5.93
C HIS A 73 17.03 -15.30 6.43
N PHE A 74 16.57 -14.58 7.45
CA PHE A 74 17.25 -13.38 7.97
C PHE A 74 18.05 -13.71 9.23
N PHE A 75 19.36 -13.89 9.08
CA PHE A 75 20.28 -14.25 10.17
C PHE A 75 20.84 -13.01 10.89
N CYS A 76 20.95 -13.09 12.21
CA CYS A 76 21.67 -12.08 12.97
C CYS A 76 23.19 -12.24 12.78
N SER A 77 23.86 -11.17 12.36
CA SER A 77 25.31 -11.12 12.12
C SER A 77 26.14 -10.82 13.37
N PHE A 78 25.50 -10.59 14.52
CA PHE A 78 26.21 -10.22 15.74
C PHE A 78 27.05 -11.40 16.27
N THR A 79 28.26 -11.12 16.73
CA THR A 79 29.18 -12.14 17.27
C THR A 79 28.51 -12.93 18.39
N ASN A 80 28.55 -14.26 18.31
CA ASN A 80 27.89 -15.20 19.22
C ASN A 80 26.35 -15.20 19.20
N CYS A 81 25.69 -14.54 18.24
CA CYS A 81 24.25 -14.66 18.03
C CYS A 81 23.93 -15.64 16.89
N LYS A 82 23.11 -16.67 17.16
CA LYS A 82 22.70 -17.69 16.17
C LYS A 82 21.21 -17.61 15.81
N LYS A 83 20.56 -16.47 16.07
CA LYS A 83 19.11 -16.31 15.85
C LYS A 83 18.83 -15.97 14.39
N ALA A 84 17.75 -16.56 13.87
CA ALA A 84 17.24 -16.31 12.53
C ALA A 84 15.73 -15.99 12.56
N TYR A 85 15.33 -15.11 11.65
CA TYR A 85 14.02 -14.48 11.61
C TYR A 85 13.40 -14.60 10.21
N GLY A 86 12.08 -14.63 10.14
CA GLY A 86 11.37 -14.80 8.87
C GLY A 86 11.16 -13.52 8.07
N THR A 87 11.43 -12.37 8.67
CA THR A 87 11.36 -11.07 8.01
C THR A 87 12.49 -10.17 8.48
N GLU A 88 12.89 -9.22 7.65
CA GLU A 88 13.89 -8.21 8.00
C GLU A 88 13.47 -7.37 9.21
N ALA A 89 12.20 -6.96 9.28
CA ALA A 89 11.67 -6.17 10.40
C ALA A 89 11.85 -6.86 11.77
N SER A 90 11.64 -8.18 11.81
CA SER A 90 11.82 -8.96 13.04
C SER A 90 13.30 -9.16 13.40
N LEU A 91 14.20 -9.23 12.41
CA LEU A 91 15.64 -9.20 12.64
C LEU A 91 16.11 -7.85 13.20
N ILE A 92 15.65 -6.73 12.62
CA ILE A 92 15.98 -5.38 13.08
C ILE A 92 15.51 -5.19 14.53
N GLN A 93 14.28 -5.59 14.83
CA GLN A 93 13.75 -5.55 16.20
C GLN A 93 14.61 -6.35 17.17
N HIS A 94 15.04 -7.56 16.76
CA HIS A 94 15.94 -8.37 17.56
C HIS A 94 17.28 -7.67 17.81
N GLN A 95 17.91 -7.10 16.79
CA GLN A 95 19.17 -6.40 16.91
C GLN A 95 19.07 -5.18 17.83
N ARG A 96 17.98 -4.40 17.74
CA ARG A 96 17.71 -3.28 18.66
C ARG A 96 17.59 -3.75 20.10
N LEU A 97 16.75 -4.75 20.36
CA LEU A 97 16.44 -5.21 21.72
C LEU A 97 17.55 -6.05 22.37
N LYS A 98 18.35 -6.79 21.58
CA LYS A 98 19.34 -7.76 22.09
C LYS A 98 20.79 -7.34 21.88
N HIS A 99 21.06 -6.48 20.90
CA HIS A 99 22.41 -6.06 20.55
C HIS A 99 22.61 -4.53 20.65
N GLY A 100 21.56 -3.77 21.00
CA GLY A 100 21.66 -2.31 21.13
C GLY A 100 22.02 -1.61 19.82
N GLN A 101 21.78 -2.23 18.66
CA GLN A 101 22.05 -1.60 17.37
C GLN A 101 21.04 -0.47 17.11
N ASN A 102 21.42 0.74 17.46
CA ASN A 102 20.78 1.97 17.01
C ASN A 102 21.23 2.29 15.58
N ASN A 103 20.74 1.53 14.60
CA ASN A 103 20.81 1.98 13.21
C ASN A 103 19.83 3.15 13.04
N GLY A 104 20.25 4.35 13.43
CA GLY A 104 19.87 5.68 12.92
C GLY A 104 18.42 6.00 12.55
N MET A 105 17.41 5.27 13.02
CA MET A 105 15.99 5.47 12.70
C MET A 105 15.14 5.24 13.96
N ASP A 106 15.46 6.00 15.01
CA ASP A 106 14.75 6.01 16.29
C ASP A 106 13.72 7.15 16.42
N ALA A 107 13.41 7.86 15.33
CA ALA A 107 12.60 9.08 15.40
C ALA A 107 11.10 8.93 15.05
N TYR A 108 10.57 7.75 14.66
CA TYR A 108 9.20 7.72 14.10
C TYR A 108 8.10 7.02 14.90
N PHE A 109 8.39 6.21 15.92
CA PHE A 109 7.32 5.58 16.71
C PHE A 109 7.77 5.29 18.14
N ARG A 110 7.64 6.29 19.03
CA ARG A 110 7.40 6.04 20.45
C ARG A 110 5.91 6.29 20.67
N ILE A 111 5.17 5.22 21.00
CA ILE A 111 3.82 5.25 21.57
C ILE A 111 3.96 5.55 23.06
#